data_AF-A0A7L2YUF0-F1
#
_entry.id   AF-A0A7L2YUF0-F1
#
_cell.length_a   1.000
_cell.length_b   1.000
_cell.length_c   1.000
_cell.angle_alpha   90.00
_cell.angle_beta   90.00
_cell.angle_gamma   90.00
#
_symmetry.space_group_name_H-M   'P 1'
#
loop_
_entity.id
_entity.type
_entity.pdbx_description
1 polymer ?
#
loop_
_entity_poly.entity_id
_entity_poly.type
_entity_poly.pdbx_seq_one_letter_code
_entity_poly.pdbx_strand_id
1 'polypeptide(L)'
;PEREGMFHRGSGLNLTTGQYTAPVTGYYTFIATLHIVCRKQWRKGQPRSKNRLRVLICVQSCCQCNSNLETVSWLESGGDFFTISVTGVLYLQAGQYASVFVDNTADSPLTVRSGSDFGAVLLGV
;
A
#
# COMPACT_ATOMS: atom_id res chain seq x y z
N PRO A 1 -11.80 -12.78 -6.74
CA PRO A 1 -12.94 -12.26 -7.53
C PRO A 1 -12.78 -10.76 -7.79
N GLU A 2 -12.53 -10.41 -9.05
CA GLU A 2 -12.57 -9.02 -9.54
C GLU A 2 -13.97 -8.45 -9.26
N ARG A 3 -14.04 -7.29 -8.62
CA ARG A 3 -15.31 -6.61 -8.35
C ARG A 3 -15.60 -5.60 -9.46
N GLU A 4 -16.85 -5.53 -9.87
CA GLU A 4 -17.39 -4.53 -10.79
C GLU A 4 -16.88 -3.13 -10.41
N GLY A 5 -16.19 -2.47 -11.35
CA GLY A 5 -15.65 -1.12 -11.18
C GLY A 5 -14.12 -1.01 -10.99
N MET A 6 -13.37 -2.11 -10.86
CA MET A 6 -11.90 -2.06 -10.94
C MET A 6 -11.45 -1.94 -12.40
N PHE A 7 -10.88 -0.78 -12.74
CA PHE A 7 -10.32 -0.54 -14.07
C PHE A 7 -8.89 -1.07 -14.13
N HIS A 8 -8.68 -2.15 -14.88
CA HIS A 8 -7.36 -2.62 -15.27
C HIS A 8 -7.18 -2.34 -16.76
N ARG A 9 -6.33 -1.37 -17.10
CA ARG A 9 -5.99 -1.06 -18.49
C ARG A 9 -4.54 -1.47 -18.76
N GLY A 10 -4.36 -2.37 -19.71
CA GLY A 10 -3.04 -2.90 -20.08
C GLY A 10 -2.59 -4.09 -19.22
N SER A 11 -1.41 -4.62 -19.52
CA SER A 11 -0.87 -5.86 -18.94
C SER A 11 0.14 -5.64 -17.80
N GLY A 12 0.27 -4.41 -17.30
CA GLY A 12 1.28 -4.07 -16.29
C GLY A 12 1.00 -4.67 -14.92
N LEU A 13 -0.26 -4.86 -14.54
CA LEU A 13 -0.62 -5.35 -13.20
C LEU A 13 -0.71 -6.88 -13.16
N ASN A 14 0.07 -7.50 -12.27
CA ASN A 14 -0.02 -8.92 -11.94
C ASN A 14 -0.74 -9.08 -10.60
N LEU A 15 -1.98 -9.59 -10.64
CA LEU A 15 -2.82 -9.78 -9.45
C LEU A 15 -2.33 -10.92 -8.55
N THR A 16 -1.58 -11.89 -9.08
CA THR A 16 -1.02 -13.00 -8.30
C THR A 16 0.14 -12.54 -7.43
N THR A 17 0.99 -11.65 -7.96
CA THR A 17 2.15 -11.12 -7.23
C THR A 17 1.90 -9.77 -6.57
N GLY A 18 0.80 -9.07 -6.92
CA GLY A 18 0.50 -7.72 -6.45
C GLY A 18 1.44 -6.65 -7.02
N GLN A 19 2.08 -6.92 -8.17
CA GLN A 19 3.09 -6.05 -8.76
C GLN A 19 2.53 -5.33 -9.99
N TYR A 20 2.83 -4.04 -10.10
CA TYR A 20 2.62 -3.26 -11.32
C TYR A 20 3.95 -3.04 -12.04
N THR A 21 4.13 -3.67 -13.20
CA THR A 21 5.30 -3.51 -14.07
C THR A 21 5.06 -2.41 -15.09
N ALA A 22 5.95 -1.42 -15.14
CA ALA A 22 5.88 -0.32 -16.08
C ALA A 22 6.12 -0.82 -17.53
N PRO A 23 5.14 -0.70 -18.44
CA PRO A 23 5.33 -1.09 -19.84
C PRO A 23 6.24 -0.14 -20.61
N VAL A 24 6.30 1.13 -20.19
CA VAL A 24 7.12 2.18 -20.78
C VAL A 24 7.87 2.94 -19.69
N THR A 25 9.00 3.55 -20.04
CA THR A 25 9.71 4.44 -19.10
C THR A 25 8.95 5.75 -18.94
N GLY A 26 8.76 6.26 -17.73
CA GLY A 26 8.08 7.53 -17.51
C GLY A 26 7.64 7.78 -16.07
N TYR A 27 6.86 8.85 -15.88
CA TYR A 27 6.26 9.23 -14.60
C TYR A 27 4.88 8.62 -14.45
N TYR A 28 4.68 7.89 -13.36
CA TYR A 28 3.42 7.22 -13.03
C TYR A 28 2.86 7.80 -11.75
N THR A 29 1.58 8.16 -11.74
CA THR A 29 0.86 8.40 -10.49
C THR A 29 0.42 7.06 -9.93
N PHE A 30 0.70 6.84 -8.64
CA PHE A 30 0.29 5.67 -7.90
C PHE A 30 -0.71 6.07 -6.82
N ILE A 31 -1.68 5.18 -6.60
CA ILE A 31 -2.61 5.24 -5.47
C ILE A 31 -2.74 3.85 -4.86
N ALA A 32 -2.74 3.78 -3.53
CA ALA A 32 -3.14 2.58 -2.82
C ALA A 32 -3.99 2.98 -1.61
N THR A 33 -5.18 2.41 -1.52
CA THR A 33 -6.10 2.59 -0.39
C THR A 33 -6.30 1.25 0.29
N LEU A 34 -5.85 1.14 1.54
CA LEU A 34 -5.95 -0.10 2.31
C LEU A 34 -6.99 0.06 3.42
N HIS A 35 -7.96 -0.84 3.43
CA HIS A 35 -8.90 -1.00 4.54
C HIS A 35 -8.36 -2.07 5.49
N ILE A 36 -7.97 -1.65 6.68
CA ILE A 36 -7.21 -2.47 7.61
C ILE A 36 -8.03 -2.75 8.85
N VAL A 37 -8.01 -4.01 9.28
CA VAL A 37 -8.54 -4.46 10.56
C VAL A 37 -7.42 -4.77 11.50
N CYS A 38 -7.47 -4.19 12.69
CA CYS A 38 -6.58 -4.55 13.78
C CYS A 38 -7.37 -5.22 14.89
N ARG A 39 -7.07 -6.50 15.15
CA ARG A 39 -7.61 -7.18 16.34
C ARG A 39 -6.71 -6.86 17.52
N LYS A 40 -7.01 -5.81 18.28
CA LYS A 40 -6.26 -5.53 19.51
C LYS A 40 -6.59 -6.61 20.55
N GLN A 41 -5.63 -7.50 20.82
CA GLN A 41 -5.68 -8.36 22.00
C GLN A 41 -5.23 -7.55 23.21
N TRP A 42 -6.12 -6.75 23.80
CA TRP A 42 -5.80 -6.02 25.02
C TRP A 42 -5.53 -7.02 26.17
N ARG A 43 -4.29 -7.08 26.63
CA ARG A 43 -4.00 -7.62 27.97
C ARG A 43 -4.07 -6.47 28.97
N LYS A 44 -4.94 -6.59 29.98
CA LYS A 44 -5.06 -5.61 31.08
C LYS A 44 -3.65 -5.34 31.66
N GLY A 45 -3.18 -4.10 31.59
CA GLY A 45 -1.92 -3.66 32.21
C GLY A 45 -0.77 -3.31 31.26
N GLN A 46 -0.91 -3.47 29.94
CA GLN A 46 0.15 -3.02 29.01
C GLN A 46 0.11 -1.51 28.76
N PRO A 47 1.29 -0.83 28.71
CA PRO A 47 1.38 0.57 28.34
C PRO A 47 0.82 0.80 26.93
N ARG A 48 0.22 1.97 26.70
CA ARG A 48 -0.30 2.37 25.38
C ARG A 48 0.86 2.55 24.40
N SER A 49 1.32 1.46 23.78
CA SER A 49 2.22 1.52 22.65
C SER A 49 1.55 2.32 21.53
N LYS A 50 2.22 3.36 21.05
CA LYS A 50 1.77 4.14 19.91
C LYS A 50 2.05 3.32 18.65
N ASN A 51 1.14 2.40 18.35
CA ASN A 51 1.26 1.49 17.22
C ASN A 51 1.28 2.30 15.92
N ARG A 52 2.43 2.29 15.23
CA ARG A 52 2.65 2.98 13.98
C ARG A 52 2.44 2.00 12.83
N LEU A 53 1.62 2.40 11.87
CA LEU A 53 1.51 1.69 10.60
C LEU A 53 2.11 2.55 9.51
N ARG A 54 2.96 1.97 8.68
CA ARG A 54 3.47 2.63 7.47
C ARG A 54 3.05 1.81 6.26
N VAL A 55 2.48 2.49 5.28
CA VAL A 55 2.17 1.91 3.98
C VAL A 55 3.07 2.57 2.96
N LEU A 56 3.77 1.75 2.18
CA LEU A 56 4.75 2.20 1.22
C LEU A 56 4.44 1.65 -0.17
N ILE A 57 4.75 2.42 -1.21
CA ILE A 57 4.81 1.93 -2.59
C ILE A 57 6.27 1.98 -3.00
N CYS A 58 6.86 0.84 -3.36
CA CYS A 58 8.30 0.76 -3.59
C CYS A 58 8.60 0.20 -4.98
N VAL A 59 9.58 0.81 -5.65
CA VAL A 59 10.10 0.34 -6.94
C VAL A 59 11.13 -0.77 -6.70
N GLN A 60 10.97 -1.90 -7.39
CA GLN A 60 11.84 -3.09 -7.26
C GLN A 60 12.04 -3.57 -5.82
N SER A 61 11.03 -3.42 -4.97
CA SER A 61 11.12 -3.72 -3.52
C SER A 61 12.16 -2.87 -2.76
N CYS A 62 12.71 -1.81 -3.37
CA CYS A 62 13.62 -0.88 -2.72
C CYS A 62 12.83 0.28 -2.10
N CYS A 63 12.49 0.15 -0.82
CA CYS A 63 11.79 1.18 -0.07
C CYS A 63 12.75 2.22 0.55
N GLN A 64 13.89 2.49 -0.06
CA GLN A 64 14.90 3.45 0.42
C GLN A 64 15.26 4.44 -0.71
N CYS A 65 16.14 5.40 -0.43
CA CYS A 65 16.75 6.27 -1.44
C CYS A 65 15.76 6.97 -2.38
N ASN A 66 14.72 7.60 -1.81
CA ASN A 66 13.70 8.38 -2.54
C ASN A 66 12.96 7.64 -3.66
N SER A 67 13.03 6.30 -3.69
CA SER A 67 12.37 5.44 -4.70
C SER A 67 11.07 4.85 -4.17
N ASN A 68 10.41 5.55 -3.25
CA ASN A 68 9.19 5.11 -2.63
C ASN A 68 8.20 6.26 -2.43
N LEU A 69 6.94 5.89 -2.21
CA LEU A 69 5.92 6.73 -1.61
C LEU A 69 5.60 6.15 -0.24
N GLU A 70 5.32 7.00 0.74
CA GLU A 70 5.04 6.58 2.10
C GLU A 70 3.86 7.37 2.68
N THR A 71 3.04 6.69 3.46
CA THR A 71 2.12 7.34 4.41
C THR A 71 2.18 6.61 5.74
N VAL A 72 2.20 7.40 6.82
CA VAL A 72 2.25 6.90 8.19
C VAL A 72 0.94 7.23 8.88
N SER A 73 0.33 6.23 9.51
CA SER A 73 -0.83 6.40 10.36
C SER A 73 -0.58 5.85 11.77
N TRP A 74 -1.30 6.42 12.72
CA TRP A 74 -1.29 5.98 14.11
C TRP A 74 -2.55 5.18 14.38
N LEU A 75 -2.39 3.97 14.90
CA LEU A 75 -3.52 3.13 15.23
C LEU A 75 -4.18 3.62 16.53
N GLU A 76 -5.25 4.37 16.40
CA GLU A 76 -6.03 4.83 17.53
C GLU A 76 -6.72 3.66 18.26
N SER A 77 -6.99 3.86 19.55
CA SER A 77 -7.40 2.77 20.45
C SER A 77 -8.88 2.44 20.44
N GLY A 78 -9.67 3.06 19.56
CA GLY A 78 -11.13 2.97 19.56
C GLY A 78 -11.79 2.24 18.39
N GLY A 79 -11.03 1.79 17.39
CA GLY A 79 -11.62 1.19 16.18
C GLY A 79 -10.87 -0.04 15.71
N ASP A 80 -11.60 -1.13 15.52
CA ASP A 80 -11.10 -2.36 14.88
C ASP A 80 -10.83 -2.15 13.39
N PHE A 81 -11.31 -1.05 12.78
CA PHE A 81 -11.25 -0.77 11.34
C PHE A 81 -10.72 0.64 11.09
N PHE A 82 -9.79 0.79 10.15
CA PHE A 82 -9.36 2.09 9.65
C PHE A 82 -8.91 1.99 8.20
N THR A 83 -8.84 3.15 7.54
CA THR A 83 -8.42 3.28 6.15
C THR A 83 -7.14 4.11 6.09
N ILE A 84 -6.17 3.66 5.31
CA ILE A 84 -4.94 4.39 5.03
C ILE A 84 -4.74 4.45 3.52
N SER A 85 -4.43 5.64 3.01
CA SER A 85 -4.20 5.87 1.59
C SER A 85 -2.81 6.47 1.37
N VAL A 86 -2.10 5.96 0.37
CA VAL A 86 -0.86 6.56 -0.13
C VAL A 86 -1.07 6.96 -1.58
N THR A 87 -0.62 8.16 -1.94
CA THR A 87 -0.75 8.70 -3.30
C THR A 87 0.48 9.52 -3.63
N GLY A 88 0.94 9.44 -4.87
CA GLY A 88 2.07 10.24 -5.32
C GLY A 88 2.52 9.86 -6.72
N VAL A 89 3.68 10.35 -7.12
CA VAL A 89 4.27 10.11 -8.45
C VAL A 89 5.62 9.45 -8.29
N LEU A 90 5.87 8.39 -9.06
CA LEU A 90 7.17 7.73 -9.14
C LEU A 90 7.60 7.63 -10.60
N TYR A 91 8.89 7.81 -10.85
CA TYR A 91 9.50 7.54 -12.14
C TYR A 91 9.90 6.08 -12.23
N LEU A 92 9.42 5.36 -13.24
CA LEU A 92 9.76 3.96 -13.50
C LEU A 92 10.38 3.83 -14.88
N GLN A 93 11.43 3.01 -14.99
CA GLN A 93 11.95 2.52 -16.25
C GLN A 93 11.12 1.33 -16.74
N ALA A 94 11.04 1.15 -18.05
CA ALA A 94 10.37 0.00 -18.65
C ALA A 94 10.88 -1.31 -18.05
N GLY A 95 9.96 -2.16 -17.58
CA GLY A 95 10.26 -3.44 -16.92
C GLY A 95 10.51 -3.34 -15.41
N GLN A 96 10.66 -2.14 -14.83
CA GLN A 96 10.62 -1.99 -13.37
C GLN A 96 9.20 -2.21 -12.85
N TYR A 97 9.10 -2.79 -11.66
CA TYR A 97 7.82 -2.99 -10.99
C TYR A 97 7.71 -2.14 -9.73
N ALA A 98 6.48 -1.77 -9.38
CA ALA A 98 6.11 -1.19 -8.11
C ALA A 98 5.14 -2.12 -7.36
N SER A 99 5.23 -2.14 -6.04
CA SER A 99 4.34 -2.94 -5.18
C SER A 99 4.11 -2.23 -3.85
N VAL A 100 3.01 -2.60 -3.19
CA VAL A 100 2.60 -2.02 -1.91
C VAL A 100 3.16 -2.87 -0.77
N PHE A 101 3.82 -2.22 0.19
CA PHE A 101 4.35 -2.81 1.41
C PHE A 101 3.64 -2.22 2.63
N VAL A 102 3.45 -3.05 3.65
CA VAL A 102 2.87 -2.64 4.92
C VAL A 102 3.87 -2.98 6.02
N ASP A 103 4.39 -1.95 6.68
CA ASP A 103 5.29 -2.06 7.82
C ASP A 103 4.46 -1.86 9.09
N ASN A 104 4.18 -2.98 9.76
CA ASN A 104 3.39 -3.06 10.98
C ASN A 104 4.31 -3.08 12.21
N THR A 105 4.42 -1.96 12.91
CA THR A 105 5.16 -1.91 14.18
C THR A 105 4.27 -2.22 15.39
N ALA A 106 3.03 -2.66 15.18
CA ALA A 106 2.15 -3.06 16.26
C ALA A 106 2.41 -4.51 16.69
N ASP A 107 2.29 -4.79 17.98
CA ASP A 107 2.36 -6.15 18.55
C ASP A 107 1.13 -7.04 18.26
N SER A 108 0.31 -6.62 17.30
CA SER A 108 -0.95 -7.29 16.96
C SER A 108 -1.04 -7.53 15.46
N PRO A 109 -1.59 -8.67 15.02
CA PRO A 109 -1.80 -8.94 13.61
C PRO A 109 -2.77 -7.93 12.99
N LEU A 110 -2.47 -7.54 11.76
CA LEU A 110 -3.33 -6.73 10.92
C LEU A 110 -3.90 -7.58 9.78
N THR A 111 -5.10 -7.26 9.34
CA THR A 111 -5.73 -7.90 8.19
C THR A 111 -6.15 -6.84 7.19
N VAL A 112 -5.62 -6.92 5.97
CA VAL A 112 -6.08 -6.10 4.84
C VAL A 112 -7.39 -6.70 4.32
N ARG A 113 -8.45 -5.90 4.25
CA ARG A 113 -9.77 -6.34 3.80
C ARG A 113 -9.91 -6.27 2.30
N SER A 114 -10.82 -7.11 1.81
CA SER A 114 -11.42 -6.93 0.49
C SER A 114 -12.06 -5.54 0.38
N GLY A 115 -11.91 -4.92 -0.78
CA GLY A 115 -12.27 -3.51 -1.02
C GLY A 115 -11.08 -2.55 -0.98
N SER A 116 -9.91 -3.01 -0.53
CA SER A 116 -8.66 -2.25 -0.70
C SER A 116 -8.27 -2.19 -2.19
N ASP A 117 -7.65 -1.10 -2.61
CA ASP A 117 -7.25 -0.86 -3.99
C ASP A 117 -5.77 -0.47 -4.12
N PHE A 118 -5.22 -0.78 -5.29
CA PHE A 118 -3.89 -0.37 -5.75
C PHE A 118 -3.95 -0.15 -7.25
N GLY A 119 -3.39 0.97 -7.71
CA GLY A 119 -3.40 1.33 -9.12
C GLY A 119 -2.31 2.31 -9.50
N ALA A 120 -2.07 2.38 -10.81
CA ALA A 120 -1.09 3.29 -11.39
C ALA A 120 -1.57 3.81 -12.75
N VAL A 121 -1.26 5.07 -13.05
CA VAL A 121 -1.54 5.71 -14.35
C VAL A 121 -0.30 6.43 -14.85
N LEU A 122 0.07 6.21 -16.11
CA LEU A 122 1.13 6.95 -16.79
C LEU A 122 0.70 8.41 -16.98
N LEU A 123 1.48 9.34 -16.45
CA LEU A 123 1.28 10.78 -16.62
C LEU A 123 2.02 11.31 -17.84
N GLY A 124 3.23 10.80 -18.10
CA GLY A 124 4.08 11.27 -19.18
C GLY A 124 5.41 10.52 -19.24
N VAL A 125 6.05 10.60 -20.40
CA VAL A 125 7.39 10.07 -20.72
C VAL A 125 8.45 11.14 -20.52
#